data_AF-A0A2S5LYT1-F1
#
_entry.id   AF-A0A2S5LYT1-F1
#
_cell.length_a   1.000
_cell.length_b   1.000
_cell.length_c   1.000
_cell.angle_alpha   90.00
_cell.angle_beta   90.00
_cell.angle_gamma   90.00
#
_symmetry.space_group_name_H-M   'P 1'
#
loop_
_entity.id
_entity.type
_entity.pdbx_description
1 polymer ?
#
loop_
_entity_poly.entity_id
_entity_poly.type
_entity_poly.pdbx_seq_one_letter_code
_entity_poly.pdbx_strand_id
1 'polypeptide(L)' 'MDKRIPVTLLTGFLGSGKTTLLNQLLSDPKMHDSAVIINELGETGLDHILATQVESEHIADNTV' A
#
# COMPACT_ATOMS: atom_id res chain seq x y z
N MET A 1 -5.04 -26.89 -8.48
CA MET A 1 -5.36 -25.48 -8.18
C MET A 1 -4.19 -24.92 -7.39
N ASP A 2 -3.52 -23.90 -7.92
CA ASP A 2 -2.47 -23.20 -7.18
C ASP A 2 -3.12 -22.50 -5.97
N LYS A 3 -2.53 -22.67 -4.78
CA LYS A 3 -3.05 -22.14 -3.50
C LYS A 3 -2.21 -20.97 -2.98
N ARG A 4 -1.19 -20.55 -3.72
CA ARG A 4 -0.29 -19.47 -3.29
C ARG A 4 -0.99 -18.12 -3.41
N ILE A 5 -0.67 -17.23 -2.46
CA ILE A 5 -1.09 -15.83 -2.51
C ILE A 5 -0.14 -15.09 -3.46
N PRO A 6 -0.64 -14.37 -4.47
CA PRO A 6 0.22 -13.55 -5.33
C PRO A 6 0.79 -12.38 -4.53
N VAL A 7 2.09 -12.12 -4.70
CA VAL A 7 2.80 -11.03 -4.00
C VAL A 7 3.45 -10.11 -5.02
N THR A 8 3.25 -8.81 -4.84
CA THR A 8 3.88 -7.75 -5.63
C THR A 8 4.74 -6.90 -4.71
N LEU A 9 6.00 -6.66 -5.08
CA LEU A 9 6.90 -5.75 -4.36
C LEU A 9 7.02 -4.44 -5.12
N LEU A 10 6.53 -3.34 -4.54
CA LEU A 10 6.71 -2.00 -5.07
C LEU A 10 7.94 -1.35 -4.43
N THR A 11 9.00 -1.13 -5.22
CA THR A 11 10.26 -0.53 -4.76
C THR A 11 10.74 0.57 -5.71
N GLY A 12 11.67 1.41 -5.25
CA GLY A 12 12.20 2.55 -5.98
C GLY A 12 12.81 3.62 -5.07
N PHE A 13 13.63 4.51 -5.64
CA PHE A 13 14.28 5.61 -4.92
C PHE A 13 13.28 6.58 -4.28
N LEU A 14 13.73 7.39 -3.32
CA LEU A 14 12.92 8.49 -2.76
C LEU A 14 12.50 9.45 -3.89
N GLY A 15 11.23 9.87 -3.90
CA GLY A 15 10.69 10.73 -4.97
C GLY A 15 10.39 10.04 -6.30
N SER A 16 10.55 8.71 -6.42
CA SER A 16 10.27 7.98 -7.67
C SER A 16 8.77 7.77 -7.99
N GLY A 17 7.86 8.38 -7.22
CA GLY A 17 6.41 8.27 -7.45
C GLY A 17 5.74 6.98 -6.98
N LYS A 18 6.38 6.18 -6.10
CA LYS A 18 5.81 4.91 -5.58
C LYS A 18 4.41 5.11 -4.99
N THR A 19 4.25 6.12 -4.13
CA THR A 19 2.99 6.43 -3.47
C THR A 19 1.89 6.83 -4.47
N THR A 20 2.24 7.60 -5.50
CA THR A 20 1.31 7.96 -6.59
C THR A 20 0.83 6.72 -7.35
N LEU A 21 1.75 5.81 -7.69
CA LEU A 21 1.40 4.56 -8.36
C LEU A 21 0.53 3.67 -7.47
N LEU A 22 0.87 3.55 -6.18
CA LEU A 22 0.08 2.76 -5.23
C LEU A 22 -1.36 3.26 -5.15
N ASN A 23 -1.58 4.57 -5.00
CA ASN A 23 -2.93 5.14 -4.95
C ASN A 23 -3.73 4.89 -6.23
N GLN A 24 -3.07 5.01 -7.39
CA GLN A 24 -3.72 4.72 -8.67
C GLN A 24 -4.10 3.24 -8.79
N LEU A 25 -3.25 2.32 -8.31
CA LEU A 25 -3.55 0.88 -8.30
C LEU A 25 -4.70 0.55 -7.34
N LEU A 26 -4.71 1.10 -6.13
CA LEU A 26 -5.77 0.86 -5.15
C LEU A 26 -7.14 1.40 -5.59
N SER A 27 -7.17 2.29 -6.58
CA SER A 27 -8.42 2.75 -7.20
C SER A 27 -8.99 1.76 -8.23
N ASP A 28 -8.24 0.73 -8.65
CA ASP A 28 -8.73 -0.31 -9.56
C ASP A 28 -9.62 -1.31 -8.78
N PRO A 29 -10.87 -1.58 -9.21
CA PRO A 29 -11.75 -2.55 -8.58
C PRO A 29 -11.14 -3.96 -8.42
N LYS A 30 -10.16 -4.33 -9.26
CA LYS A 30 -9.45 -5.62 -9.13
C LYS A 30 -8.59 -5.72 -7.88
N MET A 31 -8.27 -4.59 -7.25
CA MET A 31 -7.45 -4.52 -6.05
C MET A 31 -8.27 -4.57 -4.76
N HIS A 32 -9.61 -4.62 -4.83
CA HIS A 32 -10.51 -4.59 -3.66
C HIS A 32 -10.21 -5.66 -2.60
N ASP A 33 -9.76 -6.85 -3.01
CA ASP A 33 -9.46 -7.96 -2.10
C ASP A 33 -7.94 -8.11 -1.81
N SER A 34 -7.17 -7.03 -2.02
CA SER A 34 -5.72 -7.03 -1.80
C SER A 34 -5.35 -6.50 -0.42
N ALA A 35 -4.43 -7.18 0.28
CA ALA A 35 -3.79 -6.64 1.46
C ALA A 35 -2.57 -5.78 1.07
N VAL A 36 -2.41 -4.62 1.72
CA VAL A 36 -1.31 -3.70 1.45
C VAL A 36 -0.46 -3.55 2.71
N ILE A 37 0.85 -3.76 2.56
CA ILE A 37 1.84 -3.54 3.62
C ILE A 37 2.75 -2.41 3.17
N ILE A 38 2.85 -1.36 3.98
CA ILE A 38 3.68 -0.19 3.70
C ILE A 38 4.72 -0.10 4.81
N ASN A 39 5.97 0.14 4.44
CA ASN A 39 7.05 0.39 5.40
C ASN A 39 7.36 1.88 5.42
N GLU A 40 6.98 2.57 6.49
CA GLU A 40 7.38 3.96 6.75
C GLU A 40 8.74 4.00 7.49
N LEU A 41 9.54 5.04 7.24
CA LEU A 41 10.82 5.27 7.94
C LEU A 41 10.87 6.73 8.43
N GLY A 42 10.68 6.96 9.74
CA GLY A 42 10.72 8.29 10.39
C GLY A 42 9.46 8.62 11.22
N GLU A 43 9.56 9.54 12.19
CA GLU A 43 8.51 9.86 13.17
C GLU A 43 7.30 10.68 12.62
N THR A 44 7.38 11.18 11.39
CA THR A 44 6.32 12.02 10.78
C THR A 44 5.64 11.24 9.67
N GLY A 45 4.55 10.54 10.02
CA GLY A 45 3.76 9.73 9.09
C GLY A 45 3.12 10.59 7.99
N LEU A 46 3.52 10.34 6.75
CA LEU A 46 2.90 10.94 5.56
C LEU A 46 1.72 10.09 5.06
N ASP A 47 1.64 8.82 5.44
CA ASP A 47 0.70 7.88 4.81
C ASP A 47 -0.69 7.86 5.47
N HIS A 48 -0.86 8.51 6.64
CA HIS A 48 -2.19 8.62 7.27
C HIS A 48 -3.18 9.49 6.46
N ILE A 49 -2.69 10.28 5.50
CA ILE A 49 -3.49 11.15 4.63
C ILE A 49 -4.05 10.38 3.40
N LEU A 50 -3.45 9.25 3.02
CA LEU A 50 -3.80 8.54 1.77
C LEU A 50 -4.67 7.30 1.98
N ALA A 51 -4.67 6.74 3.19
CA ALA A 51 -5.47 5.58 3.59
C ALA A 51 -6.98 5.84 3.72
N THR A 52 -7.42 7.10 3.72
CA THR A 52 -8.81 7.48 4.08
C THR A 52 -9.84 7.29 2.96
N GLN A 53 -9.47 6.76 1.79
CA GLN A 53 -10.41 6.54 0.67
C GLN A 53 -10.72 5.07 0.36
N VAL A 54 -10.20 4.12 1.15
CA VAL A 54 -10.59 2.71 1.08
C VAL A 54 -11.34 2.37 2.35
N GLU A 55 -12.66 2.52 2.33
CA GLU A 55 -13.54 1.86 3.30
C GLU A 55 -13.45 0.34 3.08
N SER A 56 -12.43 -0.29 3.68
CA SER A 56 -12.48 -1.60 4.37
C SER A 56 -11.07 -2.14 4.58
N GLU A 57 -10.67 -2.11 5.85
CA GLU A 57 -9.90 -3.14 6.56
C GLU A 57 -8.47 -3.56 6.12
N HIS A 58 -7.54 -3.29 7.05
CA HIS A 58 -6.17 -3.83 7.20
C HIS A 58 -5.05 -3.15 6.40
N ILE A 59 -4.73 -1.92 6.80
CA ILE A 59 -3.35 -1.39 6.66
C ILE A 59 -2.60 -1.79 7.93
N ALA A 60 -1.64 -2.71 7.79
CA ALA A 60 -0.70 -3.02 8.87
C ALA A 60 0.45 -2.01 8.79
N ASP A 61 0.37 -0.99 9.64
CA ASP A 61 1.43 -0.01 9.84
C ASP A 61 2.49 -0.63 10.77
N ASN A 62 3.74 -0.71 10.31
CA ASN A 62 4.83 -1.32 11.07
C ASN A 62 5.87 -0.25 11.37
N THR A 63 5.57 0.58 12.37
CA THR A 63 6.52 1.55 12.94
C THR A 63 7.67 0.79 13.60
N VAL A 64 8.91 1.06 13.18
CA VAL A 64 10.13 0.72 13.93
C VAL A 64 10.61 1.97 14.65
#